data_AF-A0A8B7T841-F1
#
_entry.id   AF-A0A8B7T841-F1
#
_cell.length_a   1.000
_cell.length_b   1.000
_cell.length_c   1.000
_cell.angle_alpha   90.00
_cell.angle_beta   90.00
_cell.angle_gamma   90.00
#
_symmetry.space_group_name_H-M   'P 1'
#
loop_
_entity.id
_entity.type
_entity.pdbx_description
1 polymer ?
#
loop_
_entity_poly.entity_id
_entity_poly.type
_entity_poly.pdbx_seq_one_letter_code
_entity_poly.pdbx_strand_id
1 'polypeptide(L)'
;MYAVINYAQLQPPGMDLVDPDIFNRDPRDHYDLLQRLGGGTYGEVFKARDKVKGDLVALKMVKMEPDDDVSTLQKEIHILKTCRHANIVAYHGSYLW
;
A
#
# COMPACT_ATOMS: atom_id res chain seq x y z
N MET A 1 12.18 -4.80 -2.12
CA MET A 1 10.98 -5.66 -2.17
C MET A 1 10.01 -5.10 -1.13
N TYR A 2 8.71 -5.04 -1.43
CA TYR A 2 7.57 -4.47 -0.67
C TYR A 2 7.12 -3.04 -1.08
N ALA A 3 6.00 -2.93 -1.80
CA ALA A 3 5.25 -1.70 -2.07
C ALA A 3 3.98 -1.70 -1.19
N VAL A 4 3.83 -0.74 -0.27
CA VAL A 4 2.63 -0.66 0.59
C VAL A 4 1.47 -0.03 -0.17
N ILE A 5 0.61 -0.87 -0.73
CA ILE A 5 -0.57 -0.45 -1.48
C ILE A 5 -1.83 -0.68 -0.64
N ASN A 6 -2.29 0.39 0.00
CA ASN A 6 -3.49 0.40 0.84
C ASN A 6 -4.77 0.30 0.00
N TYR A 7 -5.81 -0.31 0.57
CA TYR A 7 -7.12 -0.45 -0.05
C TYR A 7 -8.15 0.28 0.83
N ALA A 8 -9.06 1.06 0.25
CA ALA A 8 -10.25 1.51 0.97
C ALA A 8 -11.43 1.35 0.04
N GLN A 9 -12.37 0.46 0.37
CA GLN A 9 -13.60 0.27 -0.42
C GLN A 9 -14.43 1.55 -0.57
N LEU A 10 -14.21 2.49 0.34
CA LEU A 10 -14.75 3.84 0.38
C LEU A 10 -13.61 4.72 0.87
N GLN A 11 -13.41 5.90 0.27
CA GLN A 11 -12.50 6.91 0.78
C GLN A 11 -13.09 7.42 2.12
N PRO A 12 -12.56 7.05 3.31
CA PRO A 12 -13.10 7.57 4.56
C PRO A 12 -12.92 9.09 4.61
N PRO A 13 -13.85 9.83 5.23
CA PRO A 13 -13.73 11.28 5.34
C PRO A 13 -12.40 11.67 6.00
N GLY A 14 -11.59 12.48 5.31
CA GLY A 14 -10.24 12.86 5.74
C GLY A 14 -9.10 12.10 5.06
N MET A 15 -9.38 11.08 4.24
CA MET A 15 -8.36 10.45 3.39
C MET A 15 -7.82 11.37 2.29
N ASP A 16 -8.55 12.40 1.94
CA ASP A 16 -8.18 13.44 0.96
C ASP A 16 -7.03 14.33 1.47
N LEU A 17 -6.76 14.29 2.78
CA LEU A 17 -5.59 14.91 3.41
C LEU A 17 -4.38 13.96 3.47
N VAL A 18 -4.57 12.70 3.09
CA VAL A 18 -3.55 11.65 3.22
C VAL A 18 -2.60 11.80 2.06
N ASP A 19 -1.50 12.49 2.36
CA ASP A 19 -0.24 12.54 1.63
C ASP A 19 -0.38 12.71 0.09
N PRO A 20 0.02 13.86 -0.47
CA PRO A 20 -0.22 14.19 -1.89
C PRO A 20 0.34 13.16 -2.89
N ASP A 21 1.22 12.25 -2.47
CA ASP A 21 1.77 11.21 -3.34
C ASP A 21 0.96 9.89 -3.37
N ILE A 22 -0.24 9.83 -2.78
CA ILE A 22 -1.11 8.64 -2.91
C ILE A 22 -1.81 8.64 -4.28
N PHE A 23 -1.74 7.50 -4.96
CA PHE A 23 -2.38 7.31 -6.25
C PHE A 23 -3.85 6.88 -6.08
N ASN A 24 -4.80 7.76 -6.44
CA ASN A 24 -6.23 7.43 -6.42
C ASN A 24 -6.66 6.62 -7.67
N ARG A 25 -6.18 5.38 -7.78
CA ARG A 25 -6.42 4.46 -8.90
C ARG A 25 -6.12 3.02 -8.49
N ASP A 26 -6.61 2.07 -9.29
CA ASP A 26 -6.42 0.65 -9.04
C ASP A 26 -4.94 0.24 -9.22
N PRO A 27 -4.29 -0.36 -8.21
CA PRO A 27 -2.92 -0.85 -8.34
C PRO A 27 -2.77 -1.95 -9.39
N ARG A 28 -3.85 -2.64 -9.75
CA ARG A 28 -3.85 -3.64 -10.82
C ARG A 28 -3.59 -3.02 -12.19
N ASP A 29 -3.65 -1.70 -12.34
CA ASP A 29 -3.22 -1.02 -13.56
C ASP A 29 -1.69 -1.10 -13.72
N HIS A 30 -0.93 -1.07 -12.62
CA HIS A 30 0.54 -1.11 -12.64
C HIS A 30 1.14 -2.47 -12.29
N TYR A 31 0.41 -3.33 -11.57
CA TYR A 31 0.94 -4.58 -11.05
C TYR A 31 0.08 -5.78 -11.40
N ASP A 32 0.74 -6.89 -11.74
CA ASP A 32 0.11 -8.21 -11.84
C ASP A 32 0.18 -8.92 -10.49
N LEU A 33 -0.97 -9.18 -9.86
CA LEU A 33 -1.07 -9.99 -8.64
C LEU A 33 -0.74 -11.45 -8.95
N LEU A 34 0.23 -12.03 -8.23
CA LEU A 34 0.72 -13.39 -8.50
C LEU A 34 0.23 -14.40 -7.47
N GLN A 35 0.58 -14.20 -6.20
CA GLN A 35 0.25 -15.15 -5.13
C GLN A 35 0.06 -14.44 -3.80
N ARG A 36 -0.80 -14.97 -2.95
CA ARG A 36 -0.91 -14.54 -1.54
C ARG A 36 0.31 -15.04 -0.76
N LEU A 37 0.99 -14.15 -0.06
CA LEU A 37 2.14 -14.44 0.80
C LEU A 37 1.71 -14.70 2.24
N GLY A 38 0.67 -14.03 2.71
CA GLY A 38 0.14 -14.19 4.05
C GLY A 38 -0.93 -13.16 4.38
N GLY A 39 -1.50 -13.24 5.57
CA GLY A 39 -2.45 -12.26 6.07
C GLY A 39 -2.51 -12.28 7.59
N GLY A 40 -2.94 -11.16 8.18
CA GLY A 40 -3.13 -11.01 9.61
C GLY A 40 -4.22 -9.98 9.91
N THR A 41 -4.29 -9.53 11.16
CA THR A 41 -5.31 -8.58 11.63
C THR A 41 -5.38 -7.29 10.80
N TYR A 42 -4.25 -6.87 10.23
CA TYR A 42 -4.12 -5.60 9.50
C TYR A 42 -4.18 -5.76 7.98
N GLY A 43 -4.61 -6.92 7.48
CA GLY A 43 -4.79 -7.16 6.04
C GLY A 43 -3.90 -8.25 5.46
N GLU A 44 -3.83 -8.26 4.13
CA GLU A 44 -3.25 -9.35 3.34
C GLU A 44 -2.07 -8.88 2.51
N VAL A 45 -1.06 -9.74 2.36
CA VAL A 45 0.14 -9.45 1.59
C VAL A 45 0.17 -10.37 0.37
N PHE A 46 0.35 -9.78 -0.80
CA PHE A 46 0.47 -10.49 -2.07
C PHE A 46 1.82 -10.23 -2.71
N LYS A 47 2.40 -11.24 -3.35
CA LYS A 47 3.48 -11.05 -4.33
C LYS A 47 2.86 -10.51 -5.61
N ALA A 48 3.46 -9.49 -6.18
CA ALA A 48 3.05 -8.94 -7.46
C ALA A 48 4.27 -8.65 -8.35
N ARG A 49 4.02 -8.42 -9.64
CA ARG A 49 5.02 -8.02 -10.62
C ARG A 49 4.68 -6.64 -11.17
N ASP A 50 5.65 -5.74 -11.17
CA ASP A 50 5.56 -4.47 -11.88
C ASP A 50 5.46 -4.74 -13.39
N LYS A 51 4.39 -4.27 -14.03
CA LYS A 51 4.13 -4.53 -15.46
C LYS A 51 5.13 -3.86 -16.39
N VAL A 52 5.76 -2.76 -15.95
CA VAL A 52 6.70 -1.97 -16.77
C VAL A 52 8.12 -2.46 -16.54
N LYS A 53 8.53 -2.56 -15.27
CA LYS A 53 9.91 -2.93 -14.90
C LYS A 53 10.14 -4.44 -14.88
N GLY A 54 9.09 -5.23 -14.70
CA GLY A 54 9.18 -6.67 -14.48
C GLY A 54 9.63 -7.07 -13.08
N ASP A 55 9.94 -6.10 -12.21
CA ASP A 55 10.41 -6.31 -10.84
C ASP A 55 9.35 -6.96 -9.96
N LEU A 56 9.78 -7.81 -9.03
CA LEU A 56 8.91 -8.40 -8.03
C LEU A 56 8.74 -7.46 -6.84
N VAL A 57 7.49 -7.20 -6.51
CA VAL A 57 7.07 -6.40 -5.36
C VAL A 57 6.15 -7.22 -4.48
N ALA A 58 5.81 -6.66 -3.32
CA ALA A 58 4.78 -7.24 -2.48
C ALA A 58 3.80 -6.15 -2.06
N LEU A 59 2.51 -6.42 -2.18
CA LEU A 59 1.40 -5.51 -2.00
C LEU A 59 0.69 -5.85 -0.70
N LYS A 60 0.67 -4.93 0.25
CA LYS A 60 -0.06 -5.07 1.52
C LYS A 60 -1.43 -4.39 1.41
N MET A 61 -2.46 -5.18 1.14
CA MET A 61 -3.85 -4.75 1.08
C MET A 61 -4.43 -4.67 2.49
N VAL A 62 -4.74 -3.46 2.95
CA VAL A 62 -5.40 -3.19 4.22
C VAL A 62 -6.86 -2.90 3.92
N LYS A 63 -7.83 -3.54 4.56
CA LYS A 63 -9.24 -3.16 4.42
C LYS A 63 -9.52 -2.01 5.38
N MET A 64 -10.09 -0.91 4.88
CA MET A 64 -10.53 0.21 5.70
C MET A 64 -12.05 0.29 5.73
N GLU A 65 -12.59 0.45 6.93
CA GLU A 65 -13.99 0.79 7.21
C GLU A 65 -14.13 2.30 7.45
N PRO A 66 -15.32 2.91 7.26
CA PRO A 66 -15.50 4.36 7.40
C PRO A 66 -15.12 4.95 8.77
N ASP A 67 -15.23 4.13 9.82
CA ASP A 67 -14.96 4.53 11.21
C ASP A 67 -13.51 4.20 11.65
N ASP A 68 -12.67 3.66 10.76
CA ASP A 68 -11.30 3.29 11.09
C ASP A 68 -10.42 4.53 11.33
N ASP A 69 -9.61 4.47 12.37
CA ASP A 69 -8.57 5.48 12.62
C ASP A 69 -7.43 5.36 11.60
N VAL A 70 -7.47 6.21 10.59
CA VAL A 70 -6.45 6.31 9.53
C VAL A 70 -5.10 6.81 10.04
N SER A 71 -4.99 7.35 11.26
CA SER A 71 -3.75 7.93 11.79
C SER A 71 -2.62 6.91 11.93
N THR A 72 -2.96 5.66 12.26
CA THR A 72 -1.99 4.57 12.36
C THR A 72 -1.43 4.23 10.99
N LEU A 73 -2.29 4.18 9.97
CA LEU A 73 -1.89 3.93 8.59
C LEU A 73 -1.02 5.06 8.04
N GLN A 74 -1.40 6.31 8.30
CA GLN A 74 -0.61 7.50 7.93
C GLN A 74 0.80 7.43 8.51
N LYS A 75 0.94 7.09 9.80
CA LYS A 75 2.24 6.94 10.45
C LYS A 75 3.07 5.83 9.80
N GLU A 76 2.47 4.69 9.47
CA GLU A 76 3.16 3.59 8.79
C GLU A 76 3.73 4.03 7.43
N ILE A 77 2.91 4.69 6.60
CA ILE A 77 3.35 5.23 5.30
C ILE A 77 4.48 6.24 5.48
N HIS A 78 4.31 7.19 6.40
CA HIS A 78 5.30 8.26 6.62
C HIS A 78 6.66 7.72 7.06
N ILE A 79 6.67 6.75 7.99
CA ILE A 79 7.90 6.09 8.43
C ILE A 79 8.58 5.39 7.24
N LEU A 80 7.83 4.61 6.47
CA LEU A 80 8.39 3.88 5.34
C LEU A 80 8.89 4.81 4.21
N LYS A 81 8.23 5.95 3.97
CA LYS A 81 8.67 6.97 3.02
C LYS A 81 10.00 7.61 3.42
N THR A 82 10.19 7.89 4.72
CA THR A 82 11.37 8.60 5.23
C THR A 82 12.56 7.66 5.49
N CYS A 83 12.33 6.36 5.65
CA CYS A 83 13.39 5.38 5.85
C CYS A 83 13.99 4.90 4.52
N ARG A 84 15.24 5.29 4.24
CA ARG A 84 16.01 4.83 3.08
C ARG A 84 17.33 4.19 3.51
N HIS A 85 17.34 2.87 3.62
CA HIS A 85 18.52 2.11 4.03
C HIS A 85 18.49 0.69 3.44
N ALA A 86 19.65 0.09 3.15
CA ALA A 86 19.74 -1.23 2.53
C ALA A 86 19.10 -2.37 3.36
N ASN A 87 19.09 -2.22 4.69
CA ASN A 87 18.52 -3.19 5.63
C ASN A 87 17.07 -2.87 6.06
N ILE A 88 16.45 -1.84 5.47
CA ILE A 88 15.05 -1.49 5.72
C ILE A 88 14.28 -1.71 4.42
N VAL A 89 13.05 -2.22 4.54
CA VAL A 89 12.18 -2.42 3.38
C VAL A 89 11.91 -1.10 2.68
N ALA A 90 12.10 -1.08 1.35
CA ALA A 90 11.98 0.14 0.56
C ALA A 90 10.52 0.43 0.20
N TYR A 91 10.05 1.64 0.46
CA TYR A 91 8.74 2.11 0.03
C TYR A 91 8.72 2.46 -1.47
N HIS A 92 7.64 2.10 -2.17
CA HIS A 92 7.47 2.39 -3.60
C HIS A 92 6.29 3.31 -3.93
N GLY A 93 5.27 3.36 -3.08
CA GLY A 93 4.05 4.13 -3.34
C GLY A 93 2.85 3.48 -2.67
N SER A 94 1.76 4.25 -2.57
CA SER A 94 0.49 3.83 -2.00
C SER A 94 -0.64 4.20 -2.94
N TYR A 95 -1.70 3.40 -2.92
CA TYR A 95 -2.85 3.56 -3.79
C TYR A 95 -4.10 3.66 -2.93
N LEU A 96 -5.15 4.19 -3.51
CA LEU A 96 -6.48 4.26 -2.95
C LEU A 96 -7.44 4.03 -4.11
N TRP A 97 -8.32 3.01 -4.00
CA TRP A 97 -9.22 2.61 -5.07
C TRP A 97 -10.44 1.86 -4.54
#